data_AF-A0A2R3QAU8-F1
#
_entry.id   AF-A0A2R3QAU8-F1
#
_cell.length_a   1.000
_cell.length_b   1.000
_cell.length_c   1.000
_cell.angle_alpha   90.00
_cell.angle_beta   90.00
_cell.angle_gamma   90.00
#
_symmetry.space_group_name_H-M   'P 1'
#
loop_
_entity.id
_entity.type
_entity.pdbx_description
1 polymer ?
#
loop_
_entity_poly.entity_id
_entity_poly.type
_entity_poly.pdbx_seq_one_letter_code
_entity_poly.pdbx_strand_id
1 'polypeptide(L)'
;MTARPLWPALPRLAPWARGADALLRGAGQVVFMDSSRTGALFLFALLWGAWAGGTTWAVVLAALSGAAASTAVGRALGAPRDALHSGLYGFNGLLVGAGVATFIAPSAAMWTLALLAAALSSVLALALQRVLRDWDLPGLTLPFIVSTWLMLLAVLLQAAIATAVLPLGIPVLTLPFVLATWVFLLLRAPQRA
;
A
#
# COMPACT_ATOMS: atom_id res chain seq x y z
N MET A 1 24.80 9.94 30.28
CA MET A 1 24.32 11.31 29.92
C MET A 1 22.92 11.17 29.32
N THR A 2 21.87 11.53 30.05
CA THR A 2 20.48 11.46 29.56
C THR A 2 20.17 12.74 28.78
N ALA A 3 20.05 12.63 27.45
CA ALA A 3 19.62 13.73 26.61
C ALA A 3 18.20 14.17 27.02
N ARG A 4 18.05 15.41 27.47
CA ARG A 4 16.73 16.01 27.67
C ARG A 4 16.09 16.22 26.29
N PRO A 5 14.84 15.82 26.06
CA PRO A 5 14.18 16.08 24.79
C PRO A 5 14.11 17.60 24.54
N LEU A 6 14.59 18.04 23.37
CA LEU A 6 14.64 19.45 22.95
C LEU A 6 13.25 20.07 22.70
N TRP A 7 12.18 19.29 22.86
CA TRP A 7 10.81 19.72 22.63
C TRP A 7 10.00 19.67 23.93
N PRO A 8 9.23 20.72 24.26
CA PRO A 8 8.30 20.66 25.39
C PRO A 8 7.34 19.48 25.19
N ALA A 9 7.05 18.76 26.27
CA ALA A 9 6.03 17.71 26.25
C ALA A 9 4.70 18.36 25.84
N LEU A 10 4.32 18.21 24.56
CA LEU A 10 3.05 18.71 24.07
C LEU A 10 1.94 18.11 24.95
N PRO A 11 0.89 18.88 25.29
CA PRO A 11 -0.27 18.32 25.98
C PRO A 11 -0.73 17.08 25.20
N ARG A 12 -1.11 16.01 25.93
CA ARG A 12 -1.52 14.74 25.32
C ARG A 12 -2.65 15.03 24.33
N LEU A 13 -2.31 15.13 23.04
CA LEU A 13 -3.27 15.40 21.98
C LEU A 13 -4.39 14.37 22.06
N ALA A 14 -5.62 14.79 21.76
CA ALA A 14 -6.74 13.87 21.65
C ALA A 14 -6.39 12.73 20.66
N PRO A 15 -6.95 11.51 20.81
CA PRO A 15 -6.61 10.37 19.96
C PRO A 15 -6.71 10.64 18.46
N TRP A 16 -7.76 11.37 18.04
CA TRP A 16 -7.96 11.77 16.65
C TRP A 16 -6.87 12.74 16.16
N ALA A 17 -6.43 13.69 17.00
CA ALA A 17 -5.38 14.64 16.68
C ALA A 17 -4.01 13.96 16.55
N ARG A 18 -3.74 12.92 17.37
CA ARG A 18 -2.55 12.06 17.19
C ARG A 18 -2.59 11.27 15.89
N GLY A 19 -3.76 10.77 15.51
CA GLY A 19 -3.95 10.10 14.22
C GLY A 19 -3.68 11.05 13.05
N ALA A 20 -4.23 12.26 13.11
CA ALA A 20 -4.01 13.29 12.10
C ALA A 20 -2.53 13.71 12.00
N ASP A 21 -1.86 13.93 13.13
CA ASP A 21 -0.42 14.27 13.13
C ASP A 21 0.43 13.13 12.54
N ALA A 22 0.13 11.87 12.86
CA ALA A 22 0.83 10.72 12.29
C ALA A 22 0.61 10.59 10.77
N LEU A 23 -0.60 10.88 10.27
CA LEU A 23 -0.88 10.91 8.83
C LEU A 23 -0.12 12.04 8.12
N LEU A 24 -0.09 13.24 8.72
CA LEU A 24 0.68 14.37 8.20
C LEU A 24 2.17 14.05 8.20
N ARG A 25 2.73 13.54 9.31
CA ARG A 25 4.12 13.08 9.34
C ARG A 25 4.38 12.01 8.30
N GLY A 26 3.47 11.05 8.12
CA GLY A 26 3.54 10.05 7.04
C GLY A 26 3.64 10.68 5.65
N ALA A 27 2.90 11.76 5.37
CA ALA A 27 3.08 12.51 4.13
C ALA A 27 4.45 13.20 4.04
N GLY A 28 4.97 13.74 5.15
CA GLY A 28 6.32 14.33 5.21
C GLY A 28 7.43 13.28 4.99
N GLN A 29 7.24 12.05 5.46
CA GLN A 29 8.19 10.95 5.30
C GLN A 29 8.37 10.53 3.84
N VAL A 30 7.45 10.87 2.93
CA VAL A 30 7.64 10.66 1.48
C VAL A 30 8.92 11.33 0.97
N VAL A 31 9.26 12.48 1.56
CA VAL A 31 10.51 13.22 1.30
C VAL A 31 11.48 13.12 2.49
N PHE A 32 11.34 12.08 3.31
CA PHE A 32 12.16 11.78 4.48
C PHE A 32 12.20 12.89 5.55
N MET A 33 11.09 13.62 5.72
CA MET A 33 10.96 14.65 6.75
C MET A 33 9.92 14.27 7.81
N ASP A 34 10.36 14.05 9.05
CA ASP A 34 9.48 13.82 10.21
C ASP A 34 8.86 15.13 10.74
N SER A 35 8.03 15.76 9.92
CA SER A 35 7.39 17.05 10.19
C SER A 35 5.97 17.07 9.62
N SER A 36 4.98 17.28 10.49
CA SER A 36 3.59 17.43 10.05
C SER A 36 3.37 18.70 9.22
N ARG A 37 4.24 19.71 9.34
CA ARG A 37 4.22 20.90 8.47
C ARG A 37 4.67 20.56 7.05
N THR A 38 5.76 19.79 6.91
CA THR A 38 6.20 19.31 5.59
C THR A 38 5.13 18.42 4.98
N GLY A 39 4.54 17.53 5.78
CA GLY A 39 3.41 16.72 5.35
C GLY A 39 2.21 17.52 4.86
N ALA A 40 1.84 18.58 5.57
CA ALA A 40 0.76 19.46 5.14
C ALA A 40 1.07 20.14 3.80
N LEU A 41 2.32 20.59 3.58
CA LEU A 41 2.74 21.14 2.29
C LEU A 41 2.71 20.08 1.18
N PHE A 42 3.13 18.85 1.46
CA PHE A 42 3.05 17.74 0.51
C PHE A 42 1.60 17.43 0.11
N LEU A 43 0.69 17.33 1.09
CA LEU A 43 -0.73 17.10 0.82
C LEU A 43 -1.36 18.29 0.09
N PHE A 44 -0.98 19.52 0.43
CA PHE A 44 -1.41 20.71 -0.31
C PHE A 44 -0.97 20.65 -1.78
N ALA A 45 0.27 20.25 -2.06
CA ALA A 45 0.75 20.08 -3.43
C ALA A 45 -0.04 18.99 -4.18
N LEU A 46 -0.39 17.89 -3.52
CA LEU A 46 -1.21 16.83 -4.12
C LEU A 46 -2.64 17.31 -4.41
N LEU A 47 -3.25 18.04 -3.48
CA LEU A 47 -4.57 18.68 -3.64
C LEU A 47 -4.55 19.71 -4.77
N TRP A 48 -3.53 20.55 -4.83
CA TRP A 48 -3.32 21.51 -5.90
C TRP A 48 -3.18 20.81 -7.26
N GLY A 49 -2.41 19.73 -7.32
CA GLY A 49 -2.28 18.91 -8.52
C GLY A 49 -3.63 18.38 -9.01
N ALA A 50 -4.50 17.93 -8.11
CA ALA A 50 -5.84 17.47 -8.47
C ALA A 50 -6.74 18.63 -8.96
N TRP A 51 -6.68 19.78 -8.29
CA TRP A 51 -7.45 20.96 -8.66
C TRP A 51 -7.01 21.57 -10.00
N ALA A 52 -5.70 21.65 -10.23
CA ALA A 52 -5.11 22.19 -11.46
C ALA A 52 -5.13 21.20 -12.64
N GLY A 53 -5.70 20.00 -12.47
CA GLY A 53 -5.81 18.97 -13.51
C GLY A 53 -4.53 18.18 -13.81
N GLY A 54 -3.48 18.32 -12.99
CA GLY A 54 -2.25 17.52 -13.09
C GLY A 54 -2.38 16.10 -12.53
N THR A 55 -3.40 15.84 -11.71
CA THR A 55 -3.82 14.50 -11.26
C THR A 55 -5.33 14.48 -10.99
N THR A 56 -5.87 13.41 -10.42
CA THR A 56 -7.30 13.27 -10.11
C THR A 56 -7.58 13.30 -8.61
N TRP A 57 -8.80 13.66 -8.23
CA TRP A 57 -9.26 13.55 -6.84
C TRP A 57 -9.21 12.11 -6.30
N ALA A 58 -9.33 11.11 -7.17
CA ALA A 58 -9.19 9.70 -6.78
C ALA A 58 -7.77 9.40 -6.26
N VAL A 59 -6.73 9.98 -6.87
CA VAL A 59 -5.33 9.83 -6.41
C VAL A 59 -5.13 10.42 -5.01
N VAL A 60 -5.66 11.62 -4.76
CA VAL A 60 -5.59 12.27 -3.44
C VAL A 60 -6.25 11.38 -2.37
N LEU A 61 -7.49 10.96 -2.63
CA LEU A 61 -8.28 10.21 -1.68
C LEU A 61 -7.71 8.79 -1.46
N ALA A 62 -7.19 8.15 -2.51
CA ALA A 62 -6.52 6.86 -2.40
C ALA A 62 -5.20 6.96 -1.62
N ALA A 63 -4.43 8.03 -1.82
CA ALA A 63 -3.21 8.28 -1.04
C ALA A 63 -3.51 8.40 0.46
N LEU A 64 -4.50 9.21 0.84
CA LEU A 64 -4.91 9.36 2.24
C LEU A 64 -5.45 8.06 2.83
N SER A 65 -6.27 7.34 2.07
CA SER A 65 -6.84 6.06 2.47
C SER A 65 -5.77 4.98 2.63
N GLY A 66 -4.79 4.94 1.72
CA GLY A 66 -3.65 4.03 1.77
C GLY A 66 -2.74 4.34 2.97
N ALA A 67 -2.48 5.61 3.27
CA ALA A 67 -1.75 6.02 4.47
C ALA A 67 -2.44 5.55 5.76
N ALA A 68 -3.77 5.72 5.84
CA ALA A 68 -4.55 5.27 6.98
C ALA A 68 -4.58 3.74 7.11
N ALA A 69 -4.81 3.02 6.00
CA ALA A 69 -4.87 1.56 5.98
C ALA A 69 -3.53 0.92 6.35
N SER A 70 -2.44 1.36 5.73
CA SER A 70 -1.08 0.89 6.04
C SER A 70 -0.70 1.17 7.50
N THR A 71 -1.01 2.36 8.02
CA THR A 71 -0.76 2.71 9.43
C THR A 71 -1.57 1.82 10.38
N ALA A 72 -2.84 1.56 10.06
CA ALA A 72 -3.71 0.69 10.85
C ALA A 72 -3.17 -0.76 10.88
N VAL A 73 -2.72 -1.28 9.74
CA VAL A 73 -2.11 -2.62 9.66
C VAL A 73 -0.78 -2.67 10.41
N GLY A 74 0.08 -1.66 10.27
CA GLY A 74 1.32 -1.56 11.04
C GLY A 74 1.04 -1.59 12.55
N ARG A 75 0.01 -0.88 13.01
CA ARG A 75 -0.43 -0.91 14.41
C ARG A 75 -0.94 -2.29 14.81
N ALA A 76 -1.79 -2.92 14.00
CA ALA A 76 -2.35 -4.25 14.28
C ALA A 76 -1.25 -5.33 14.38
N LEU A 77 -0.17 -5.17 13.62
CA LEU A 77 0.99 -6.08 13.62
C LEU A 77 2.06 -5.73 14.67
N GLY A 78 1.78 -4.76 15.56
CA GLY A 78 2.68 -4.43 16.67
C GLY A 78 3.92 -3.63 16.27
N ALA A 79 3.84 -2.81 15.22
CA ALA A 79 4.92 -1.89 14.86
C ALA A 79 5.33 -0.98 16.04
N PRO A 80 6.61 -0.59 16.14
CA PRO A 80 7.10 0.29 17.20
C PRO A 80 6.28 1.58 17.28
N ARG A 81 5.87 1.97 18.50
CA ARG A 81 5.00 3.15 18.71
C ARG A 81 5.64 4.43 18.18
N ASP A 82 6.93 4.64 18.43
CA ASP A 82 7.63 5.85 17.97
C ASP A 82 7.66 5.93 16.44
N ALA A 83 7.86 4.79 15.76
CA ALA A 83 7.82 4.71 14.31
C ALA A 83 6.41 4.92 13.72
N LEU A 84 5.36 4.47 14.43
CA LEU A 84 3.98 4.78 14.08
C LEU A 84 3.67 6.28 14.25
N HIS A 85 4.19 6.89 15.32
CA HIS A 85 4.01 8.31 15.59
C HIS A 85 4.75 9.21 14.60
N SER A 86 5.95 8.80 14.16
CA SER A 86 6.71 9.51 13.11
C SER A 86 6.21 9.24 11.68
N GLY A 87 5.14 8.46 11.52
CA GLY A 87 4.51 8.22 10.22
C GLY A 87 5.25 7.22 9.31
N LEU A 88 6.24 6.49 9.82
CA LEU A 88 7.07 5.57 9.02
C LEU A 88 6.28 4.38 8.43
N TYR A 89 5.12 4.06 9.00
CA TYR A 89 4.22 3.02 8.48
C TYR A 89 3.05 3.57 7.64
N GLY A 90 3.00 4.88 7.42
CA GLY A 90 1.97 5.53 6.61
C GLY A 90 2.45 5.92 5.21
N PHE A 91 3.71 6.32 5.06
CA PHE A 91 4.20 6.91 3.80
C PHE A 91 4.25 5.93 2.63
N ASN A 92 4.66 4.68 2.88
CA ASN A 92 4.64 3.64 1.84
C ASN A 92 3.20 3.38 1.37
N GLY A 93 2.23 3.27 2.28
CA GLY A 93 0.83 3.11 1.90
C GLY A 93 0.23 4.33 1.21
N LEU A 94 0.68 5.54 1.56
CA LEU A 94 0.31 6.78 0.86
C LEU A 94 0.71 6.69 -0.61
N LEU A 95 1.96 6.33 -0.87
CA LEU A 95 2.48 6.16 -2.22
C LEU A 95 1.78 5.03 -2.97
N VAL A 96 1.47 3.91 -2.30
CA VAL A 96 0.73 2.80 -2.93
C VAL A 96 -0.65 3.26 -3.37
N GLY A 97 -1.40 3.94 -2.49
CA GLY A 97 -2.72 4.46 -2.83
C GLY A 97 -2.67 5.43 -4.03
N ALA A 98 -1.73 6.36 -4.01
CA ALA A 98 -1.52 7.29 -5.12
C ALA A 98 -1.13 6.57 -6.42
N GLY A 99 -0.21 5.60 -6.34
CA GLY A 99 0.27 4.84 -7.48
C GLY A 99 -0.83 4.00 -8.13
N VAL A 100 -1.59 3.25 -7.33
CA VAL A 100 -2.71 2.43 -7.82
C VAL A 100 -3.76 3.30 -8.51
N ALA A 101 -4.18 4.40 -7.90
CA ALA A 101 -5.21 5.29 -8.46
C ALA A 101 -4.70 6.12 -9.68
N THR A 102 -3.39 6.23 -9.86
CA THR A 102 -2.80 6.85 -11.05
C THR A 102 -2.93 5.95 -12.28
N PHE A 103 -2.75 4.64 -12.11
CA PHE A 103 -2.70 3.69 -13.23
C PHE A 103 -4.00 2.92 -13.44
N ILE A 104 -4.89 2.87 -12.45
CA ILE A 104 -6.15 2.12 -12.51
C ILE A 104 -7.32 3.08 -12.40
N ALA A 105 -8.25 2.99 -13.37
CA ALA A 105 -9.44 3.83 -13.41
C ALA A 105 -10.30 3.69 -12.13
N PRO A 106 -10.89 4.79 -11.63
CA PRO A 106 -11.73 4.76 -10.44
C PRO A 106 -12.87 3.76 -10.55
N SER A 107 -12.88 2.79 -9.65
CA SER A 107 -13.86 1.72 -9.55
C SER A 107 -13.80 1.11 -8.15
N ALA A 108 -14.84 0.36 -7.74
CA ALA A 108 -14.81 -0.36 -6.46
C ALA A 108 -13.63 -1.33 -6.37
N ALA A 109 -13.25 -1.94 -7.49
CA ALA A 109 -12.06 -2.79 -7.58
C ALA A 109 -10.78 -2.00 -7.30
N MET A 110 -10.59 -0.84 -7.94
CA MET A 110 -9.42 0.02 -7.69
C MET A 110 -9.26 0.34 -6.20
N TRP A 111 -10.32 0.77 -5.52
CA TRP A 111 -10.29 1.08 -4.09
C TRP A 111 -9.90 -0.13 -3.24
N THR A 112 -10.51 -1.29 -3.52
CA THR A 112 -10.21 -2.53 -2.82
C THR A 112 -8.74 -2.91 -2.98
N LEU A 113 -8.25 -2.87 -4.22
CA LEU A 113 -6.87 -3.18 -4.55
C LEU A 113 -5.89 -2.18 -3.92
N ALA A 114 -6.18 -0.88 -3.95
CA ALA A 114 -5.36 0.15 -3.31
C ALA A 114 -5.21 -0.09 -1.80
N LEU A 115 -6.31 -0.42 -1.11
CA LEU A 115 -6.29 -0.69 0.33
C LEU A 115 -5.53 -1.99 0.65
N LEU A 116 -5.73 -3.05 -0.13
CA LEU A 116 -5.02 -4.32 0.04
C LEU A 116 -3.51 -4.17 -0.22
N ALA A 117 -3.12 -3.46 -1.28
CA ALA A 117 -1.71 -3.19 -1.58
C ALA A 117 -1.08 -2.27 -0.51
N ALA A 118 -1.81 -1.26 -0.02
CA ALA A 118 -1.32 -0.40 1.06
C ALA A 118 -1.14 -1.19 2.36
N ALA A 119 -2.06 -2.09 2.70
CA ALA A 119 -1.91 -3.02 3.81
C ALA A 119 -0.67 -3.91 3.64
N LEU A 120 -0.48 -4.49 2.46
CA LEU A 120 0.69 -5.29 2.12
C LEU A 120 1.99 -4.50 2.31
N SER A 121 2.01 -3.22 1.97
CA SER A 121 3.21 -2.39 2.14
C SER A 121 3.69 -2.31 3.59
N SER A 122 2.78 -2.30 4.57
CA SER A 122 3.17 -2.35 5.99
C SER A 122 3.68 -3.72 6.43
N VAL A 123 3.10 -4.80 5.89
CA VAL A 123 3.61 -6.16 6.12
C VAL A 123 5.03 -6.28 5.60
N LEU A 124 5.26 -5.82 4.36
CA LEU A 124 6.57 -5.82 3.74
C LEU A 124 7.55 -4.89 4.47
N ALA A 125 7.13 -3.72 4.94
CA ALA A 125 7.97 -2.83 5.72
C ALA A 125 8.45 -3.50 7.02
N LEU A 126 7.55 -4.18 7.74
CA LEU A 126 7.91 -4.93 8.95
C LEU A 126 8.87 -6.08 8.65
N ALA A 127 8.60 -6.86 7.59
CA ALA A 127 9.45 -7.97 7.19
C ALA A 127 10.84 -7.48 6.77
N LEU A 128 10.89 -6.43 5.95
CA LEU A 128 12.11 -5.83 5.45
C LEU A 128 12.94 -5.23 6.59
N GLN A 129 12.31 -4.54 7.54
CA GLN A 129 13.01 -3.98 8.70
C GLN A 129 13.65 -5.06 9.57
N ARG A 130 13.05 -6.26 9.64
CA ARG A 130 13.66 -7.40 10.36
C ARG A 130 14.88 -7.93 9.64
N VAL A 131 14.82 -8.04 8.31
CA VAL A 131 15.95 -8.50 7.50
C VAL A 131 17.08 -7.47 7.52
N LEU A 132 16.79 -6.19 7.29
CA LEU A 132 17.80 -5.15 7.17
C LEU A 132 18.43 -4.71 8.49
N ARG A 133 17.91 -5.19 9.63
CA ARG A 133 18.33 -4.76 10.97
C ARG A 133 19.83 -4.96 11.21
N ASP A 134 20.39 -6.07 10.74
CA ASP A 134 21.79 -6.42 11.00
C ASP A 134 22.78 -5.55 10.22
N TRP A 135 22.32 -4.87 9.18
CA TRP A 135 23.11 -3.94 8.35
C TRP A 135 22.82 -2.46 8.63
N ASP A 136 21.94 -2.16 9.60
CA ASP A 136 21.49 -0.80 9.93
C ASP A 136 20.95 -0.01 8.71
N LEU A 137 20.36 -0.72 7.74
CA LEU A 137 19.82 -0.12 6.52
C LEU A 137 18.32 0.18 6.65
N PRO A 138 17.84 1.34 6.17
CA PRO A 138 16.42 1.64 6.12
C PRO A 138 15.73 0.92 4.95
N GLY A 139 14.48 0.52 5.15
CA GLY A 139 13.66 -0.07 4.09
C GLY A 139 13.23 0.91 2.97
N LEU A 140 13.32 2.22 3.23
CA LEU A 140 12.93 3.30 2.32
C LEU A 140 11.54 3.05 1.67
N THR A 141 11.44 3.27 0.36
CA THR A 141 10.22 3.10 -0.44
C THR A 141 10.10 1.72 -1.10
N LEU A 142 10.98 0.76 -0.76
CA LEU A 142 10.90 -0.60 -1.31
C LEU A 142 9.55 -1.28 -1.04
N PRO A 143 8.94 -1.17 0.16
CA PRO A 143 7.62 -1.72 0.41
C PRO A 143 6.53 -1.15 -0.51
N PHE A 144 6.60 0.16 -0.81
CA PHE A 144 5.72 0.80 -1.80
C PHE A 144 5.92 0.20 -3.19
N ILE A 145 7.17 0.13 -3.68
CA ILE A 145 7.49 -0.33 -5.04
C ILE A 145 6.97 -1.76 -5.23
N VAL A 146 7.35 -2.67 -4.33
CA VAL A 146 6.98 -4.09 -4.43
C VAL A 146 5.46 -4.26 -4.34
N SER A 147 4.79 -3.61 -3.39
CA SER A 147 3.32 -3.75 -3.24
C SER A 147 2.58 -3.23 -4.47
N THR A 148 3.01 -2.09 -5.02
CA THR A 148 2.38 -1.48 -6.20
C THR A 148 2.63 -2.32 -7.43
N TRP A 149 3.86 -2.79 -7.66
CA TRP A 149 4.19 -3.64 -8.80
C TRP A 149 3.44 -4.96 -8.78
N LEU A 150 3.38 -5.64 -7.63
CA LEU A 150 2.59 -6.87 -7.49
C LEU A 150 1.12 -6.62 -7.85
N MET A 151 0.57 -5.49 -7.40
CA MET A 151 -0.82 -5.13 -7.71
C MET A 151 -1.04 -4.86 -9.20
N LEU A 152 -0.18 -4.05 -9.82
CA LEU A 152 -0.29 -3.73 -11.25
C LEU A 152 -0.09 -4.97 -12.13
N LEU A 153 0.88 -5.82 -11.79
CA LEU A 153 1.13 -7.09 -12.49
C LEU A 153 -0.07 -8.03 -12.35
N ALA A 154 -0.71 -8.11 -11.18
CA ALA A 154 -1.90 -8.93 -10.99
C ALA A 154 -3.05 -8.47 -11.91
N VAL A 155 -3.26 -7.16 -12.04
CA VAL A 155 -4.28 -6.59 -12.94
C VAL A 155 -3.94 -6.86 -14.40
N LEU A 156 -2.69 -6.66 -14.82
CA LEU A 156 -2.24 -6.92 -16.18
C LEU A 156 -2.36 -8.41 -16.54
N LEU A 157 -1.95 -9.31 -15.65
CA LEU A 157 -2.03 -10.75 -15.86
C LEU A 157 -3.49 -11.21 -15.93
N GLN A 158 -4.36 -10.69 -15.05
CA GLN A 158 -5.78 -10.98 -15.09
C GLN A 158 -6.41 -10.56 -16.43
N ALA A 159 -6.08 -9.37 -16.94
CA ALA A 159 -6.56 -8.90 -18.23
C ALA A 159 -6.04 -9.74 -19.40
N ALA A 160 -4.76 -10.14 -19.37
CA ALA A 160 -4.15 -10.99 -20.38
C ALA A 160 -4.82 -12.38 -20.42
N ILE A 161 -5.00 -13.01 -19.26
CA ILE A 161 -5.68 -14.30 -19.14
C ILE A 161 -7.13 -14.17 -19.61
N ALA A 162 -7.86 -13.13 -19.18
CA ALA A 162 -9.23 -12.87 -19.62
C ALA A 162 -9.38 -12.81 -21.13
N THR A 163 -8.47 -12.08 -21.78
CA THR A 163 -8.48 -11.92 -23.23
C THR A 163 -8.13 -13.24 -23.93
N ALA A 164 -7.17 -14.01 -23.39
CA ALA A 164 -6.74 -15.28 -23.98
C ALA A 164 -7.81 -16.37 -23.91
N VAL A 165 -8.61 -16.42 -22.83
CA VAL A 165 -9.65 -17.44 -22.64
C VAL A 165 -11.03 -17.01 -23.16
N LEU A 166 -11.19 -15.76 -23.59
CA LEU A 166 -12.45 -15.24 -24.13
C LEU A 166 -13.03 -16.12 -25.25
N PRO A 167 -12.25 -16.61 -26.24
CA PRO A 167 -12.77 -17.49 -27.30
C PRO A 167 -13.30 -18.83 -26.79
N LEU A 168 -12.87 -19.26 -25.60
CA LEU A 168 -13.29 -20.52 -24.98
C LEU A 168 -14.57 -20.35 -24.14
N GLY A 169 -15.03 -19.12 -23.91
CA GLY A 169 -16.20 -18.83 -23.06
C GLY A 169 -16.00 -19.17 -21.58
N ILE A 170 -14.75 -19.40 -21.13
CA ILE A 170 -14.43 -19.81 -19.75
C ILE A 170 -14.24 -18.56 -18.87
N PRO A 171 -14.97 -18.42 -17.76
CA PRO A 171 -14.72 -17.37 -16.78
C PRO A 171 -13.33 -17.51 -16.13
N VAL A 172 -12.53 -16.44 -16.15
CA VAL A 172 -11.14 -16.41 -15.66
C VAL A 172 -10.98 -16.94 -14.24
N LEU A 173 -11.89 -16.56 -13.34
CA LEU A 173 -11.83 -16.97 -11.93
C LEU A 173 -12.06 -18.47 -11.72
N THR A 174 -12.65 -19.17 -12.69
CA THR A 174 -12.85 -20.62 -12.65
C THR A 174 -11.74 -21.40 -13.35
N LEU A 175 -10.88 -20.72 -14.11
CA LEU A 175 -9.84 -21.36 -14.92
C LEU A 175 -8.89 -22.26 -14.11
N PRO A 176 -8.38 -21.87 -12.93
CA PRO A 176 -7.52 -22.77 -12.14
C PRO A 176 -8.24 -24.06 -11.72
N PHE A 177 -9.52 -23.95 -11.34
CA PHE A 177 -10.35 -25.10 -10.97
C PHE A 177 -10.65 -26.01 -12.18
N VAL A 178 -10.99 -25.42 -13.33
CA VAL A 178 -11.21 -26.14 -14.58
C VAL A 178 -9.94 -26.88 -14.99
N LEU A 179 -8.78 -26.21 -15.00
CA LEU A 179 -7.50 -26.84 -15.33
C LEU A 179 -7.15 -27.98 -14.39
N ALA A 180 -7.28 -27.78 -13.07
CA ALA A 180 -7.06 -28.84 -12.09
C ALA A 180 -7.96 -30.06 -12.37
N THR A 181 -9.25 -29.82 -12.62
CA THR A 181 -10.22 -30.89 -12.92
C THR A 181 -9.87 -31.64 -14.20
N TRP A 182 -9.52 -30.93 -15.28
CA TRP A 182 -9.14 -31.53 -16.55
C TRP A 182 -7.85 -32.34 -16.44
N VAL A 183 -6.84 -31.85 -15.71
CA VAL A 183 -5.62 -32.60 -15.42
C VAL A 183 -5.95 -33.91 -14.70
N PHE A 184 -6.78 -33.88 -13.66
CA PHE A 184 -7.20 -35.10 -12.97
C PHE A 184 -7.97 -36.07 -13.87
N LEU A 185 -8.88 -35.57 -14.72
CA LEU A 185 -9.64 -36.41 -15.64
C LEU A 185 -8.75 -37.05 -16.71
N LEU A 186 -7.78 -36.30 -17.25
CA LEU A 186 -6.81 -36.81 -18.23
C LEU A 186 -5.85 -37.83 -17.60
N LEU A 187 -5.42 -37.61 -16.35
CA LEU A 187 -4.61 -38.58 -15.60
C LEU A 187 -5.38 -39.85 -15.20
N ARG A 188 -6.71 -39.77 -15.11
CA ARG A 188 -7.60 -40.91 -14.81
C ARG A 188 -8.08 -41.65 -16.06
N ALA A 189 -7.70 -41.22 -17.27
CA ALA A 189 -8.07 -41.94 -18.48
C ALA A 189 -7.60 -43.41 -18.39
N PRO A 190 -8.44 -44.40 -18.74
CA PRO A 190 -8.12 -45.80 -18.55
C PRO A 190 -6.82 -46.13 -19.30
N GLN A 191 -5.81 -46.60 -18.57
CA GLN A 191 -4.65 -47.24 -19.17
C GLN A 191 -5.20 -48.51 -19.84
N ARG A 192 -5.37 -48.48 -21.17
CA ARG A 192 -5.86 -49.64 -21.92
C ARG A 192 -4.89 -50.80 -21.68
N ALA A 193 -5.40 -51.89 -21.11
CA ALA A 193 -4.73 -53.18 -21.04
C ALA A 193 -4.70 -53.84 -22.42
#